data_AF-A0A6P0YB63-F1
#
_entry.id   AF-A0A6P0YB63-F1
#
_cell.length_a   1.000
_cell.length_b   1.000
_cell.length_c   1.000
_cell.angle_alpha   90.00
_cell.angle_beta   90.00
_cell.angle_gamma   90.00
#
_symmetry.space_group_name_H-M   'P 1'
#
loop_
_entity.id
_entity.type
_entity.pdbx_description
1 polymer ?
#
loop_
_entity_poly.entity_id
_entity_poly.type
_entity_poly.pdbx_seq_one_letter_code
_entity_poly.pdbx_strand_id
1 'polypeptide(L)'
;MAIEELDKSLHFIWEYSADLFDAKTIRRWARHLECLLESIVANPQQRVAFLPILRSEEQHQLLVSWNNTQTDAPQDKCIHQLFAEQVKRRSDNIAVVFGNEQITYRDLNAKANQLAYYLQSLGVGPEVIVGICIERSVKMLVGLICPEKNKFSRSVSMRSSR
;
A
#
# COMPACT_ATOMS: atom_id res chain seq x y z
N MET A 1 36.83 -5.59 -12.56
CA MET A 1 37.17 -4.23 -12.07
C MET A 1 38.66 -4.21 -11.80
N ALA A 2 39.37 -3.26 -12.38
CA ALA A 2 40.77 -2.99 -12.08
C ALA A 2 40.92 -1.61 -11.45
N ILE A 3 41.94 -1.43 -10.61
CA ILE A 3 42.24 -0.16 -9.93
C ILE A 3 43.68 0.19 -10.26
N GLU A 4 43.90 1.41 -10.73
CA GLU A 4 45.22 1.95 -11.04
C GLU A 4 45.44 3.23 -10.23
N GLU A 5 46.63 3.37 -9.63
CA GLU A 5 47.03 4.60 -8.96
C GLU A 5 47.88 5.44 -9.92
N LEU A 6 47.41 6.63 -10.26
CA LEU A 6 48.16 7.62 -11.04
C LEU A 6 48.16 8.95 -10.30
N ASP A 7 49.34 9.53 -10.08
CA ASP A 7 49.52 10.91 -9.63
C ASP A 7 48.60 11.33 -8.47
N LYS A 8 48.54 10.49 -7.42
CA LYS A 8 47.70 10.69 -6.22
C LYS A 8 46.19 10.60 -6.47
N SER A 9 45.77 9.95 -7.55
CA SER A 9 44.38 9.65 -7.87
C SER A 9 44.20 8.15 -8.08
N LEU A 10 43.00 7.65 -7.75
CA LEU A 10 42.61 6.27 -7.99
C LEU A 10 41.71 6.20 -9.21
N HIS A 11 42.16 5.51 -10.25
CA HIS A 11 41.39 5.22 -11.44
C HIS A 11 40.72 3.85 -11.31
N PHE A 12 39.42 3.79 -11.57
CA PHE A 12 38.64 2.57 -11.54
C PHE A 12 38.21 2.19 -12.96
N ILE A 13 38.64 1.00 -13.41
CA ILE A 13 38.26 0.44 -14.71
C ILE A 13 37.14 -0.57 -14.50
N TRP A 14 36.00 -0.30 -15.14
CA TRP A 14 34.81 -1.15 -15.10
C TRP A 14 34.72 -2.00 -16.36
N GLU A 15 34.89 -3.30 -16.18
CA GLU A 15 34.68 -4.30 -17.23
C GLU A 15 33.38 -5.05 -16.93
N TYR A 16 32.49 -5.10 -17.91
CA TYR A 16 31.16 -5.69 -17.76
C TYR A 16 30.67 -6.29 -19.07
N SER A 17 29.80 -7.31 -18.97
CA SER A 17 29.12 -7.87 -20.14
C SER A 17 27.95 -6.96 -20.55
N ALA A 18 28.00 -6.48 -21.79
CA ALA A 18 26.92 -5.67 -22.38
C ALA A 18 25.61 -6.45 -22.57
N ASP A 19 25.67 -7.80 -22.59
CA ASP A 19 24.47 -8.65 -22.67
C ASP A 19 23.66 -8.66 -21.36
N LEU A 20 24.30 -8.35 -20.23
CA LEU A 20 23.68 -8.37 -18.91
C LEU A 20 23.46 -6.97 -18.33
N PHE A 21 24.30 -6.00 -18.70
CA PHE A 21 24.30 -4.68 -18.08
C PHE A 21 24.40 -3.57 -19.12
N ASP A 22 23.57 -2.54 -18.93
CA ASP A 22 23.69 -1.31 -19.69
C ASP A 22 24.74 -0.37 -19.04
N ALA A 23 25.27 0.54 -19.85
CA ALA A 23 26.24 1.52 -19.39
C ALA A 23 25.67 2.48 -18.32
N LYS A 24 24.34 2.58 -18.18
CA LYS A 24 23.70 3.40 -17.14
C LYS A 24 23.76 2.70 -15.78
N THR A 25 23.52 1.39 -15.73
CA THR A 25 23.61 0.58 -14.52
C THR A 25 25.02 0.57 -13.96
N ILE A 26 26.02 0.38 -14.82
CA ILE A 26 27.43 0.38 -14.40
C ILE A 26 27.87 1.76 -13.90
N ARG A 27 27.44 2.84 -14.57
CA ARG A 27 27.67 4.21 -14.07
C ARG A 27 27.01 4.46 -12.72
N ARG A 28 25.82 3.92 -12.47
CA ARG A 28 25.16 4.01 -11.17
C ARG A 28 25.96 3.26 -10.09
N TRP A 29 26.44 2.06 -10.37
CA TRP A 29 27.28 1.29 -9.45
C TRP A 29 28.62 1.98 -9.16
N ALA A 30 29.23 2.63 -10.15
CA ALA A 30 30.42 3.44 -9.95
C ALA A 30 30.19 4.59 -8.96
N ARG A 31 29.05 5.28 -9.05
CA ARG A 31 28.68 6.36 -8.11
C ARG A 31 28.41 5.83 -6.70
N HIS A 32 27.82 4.64 -6.57
CA HIS A 32 27.63 4.00 -5.27
C HIS A 32 28.97 3.62 -4.61
N LEU A 33 29.92 3.11 -5.40
CA LEU A 33 31.26 2.80 -4.92
C LEU A 33 31.97 4.07 -4.43
N GLU A 34 31.87 5.17 -5.18
CA GLU A 34 32.40 6.47 -4.77
C GLU A 34 31.79 6.93 -3.43
N CYS A 35 30.47 6.84 -3.26
CA CYS A 35 29.79 7.19 -2.00
C CYS A 35 30.24 6.34 -0.80
N LEU A 36 30.49 5.04 -1.03
CA LEU A 36 31.04 4.16 -0.02
C LEU A 36 32.47 4.55 0.37
N LEU A 37 33.33 4.83 -0.61
CA LEU A 37 34.72 5.24 -0.35
C LEU A 37 34.78 6.56 0.40
N GLU A 38 33.98 7.55 0.01
CA GLU A 38 33.84 8.83 0.73
C GLU A 38 33.41 8.61 2.19
N SER A 39 32.44 7.72 2.42
CA SER A 39 31.93 7.43 3.77
C SER A 39 32.95 6.70 4.64
N ILE A 40 33.74 5.79 4.06
CA ILE A 40 34.82 5.09 4.77
C ILE A 40 35.92 6.07 5.16
N VAL A 41 36.30 6.98 4.27
CA VAL A 41 37.32 8.01 4.55
C VAL A 41 36.84 8.98 5.63
N ALA A 42 35.56 9.38 5.59
CA ALA A 42 34.97 10.28 6.58
C ALA A 42 34.87 9.65 7.98
N ASN A 43 34.59 8.35 8.08
CA ASN A 43 34.52 7.65 9.37
C ASN A 43 35.02 6.19 9.28
N PRO A 44 36.34 5.96 9.41
CA PRO A 44 36.94 4.63 9.26
C PRO A 44 36.49 3.61 10.32
N GLN A 45 35.99 4.06 11.47
CA GLN A 45 35.53 3.20 12.56
C GLN A 45 34.05 2.80 12.40
N GLN A 46 33.36 3.33 11.39
CA GLN A 46 31.97 2.98 11.10
C GLN A 46 31.87 1.52 10.69
N ARG A 47 30.92 0.80 11.29
CA ARG A 47 30.63 -0.58 10.89
C ARG A 47 30.13 -0.58 9.45
N VAL A 48 30.66 -1.50 8.65
CA VAL A 48 30.32 -1.67 7.22
C VAL A 48 28.81 -1.73 6.98
N ALA A 49 28.05 -2.37 7.89
CA ALA A 49 26.60 -2.49 7.80
C ALA A 49 25.82 -1.16 7.82
N PHE A 50 26.44 -0.05 8.26
CA PHE A 50 25.80 1.27 8.31
C PHE A 50 26.37 2.24 7.27
N LEU A 51 27.28 1.81 6.39
CA LEU A 51 27.80 2.68 5.35
C LEU A 51 26.72 2.95 4.29
N PRO A 52 26.48 4.21 3.91
CA PRO A 52 25.51 4.53 2.86
C PRO A 52 26.05 4.10 1.49
N ILE A 53 25.26 3.29 0.78
CA ILE A 53 25.55 2.86 -0.60
C ILE A 53 24.89 3.83 -1.60
N LEU A 54 23.74 4.38 -1.21
CA LEU A 54 22.95 5.29 -2.02
C LEU A 54 23.32 6.73 -1.69
N ARG A 55 23.37 7.59 -2.71
CA ARG A 55 23.46 9.03 -2.48
C ARG A 55 22.14 9.56 -1.92
N SER A 56 22.21 10.71 -1.26
CA SER A 56 21.05 11.41 -0.70
C SER A 56 19.93 11.63 -1.72
N GLU A 57 20.27 11.93 -2.96
CA GLU A 57 19.32 12.13 -4.06
C GLU A 57 18.57 10.84 -4.42
N GLU A 58 19.28 9.71 -4.53
CA GLU A 58 18.69 8.41 -4.84
C GLU A 58 17.85 7.89 -3.66
N GLN A 59 18.33 8.10 -2.44
CA GLN A 59 17.58 7.80 -1.22
C GLN A 59 16.29 8.63 -1.15
N HIS A 60 16.34 9.92 -1.49
CA HIS A 60 15.16 10.78 -1.56
C HIS A 60 14.19 10.31 -2.65
N GLN A 61 14.70 9.90 -3.81
CA GLN A 61 13.86 9.37 -4.88
C GLN A 61 13.09 8.13 -4.42
N LEU A 62 13.79 7.15 -3.83
CA LEU A 62 13.20 5.89 -3.38
C LEU A 62 12.25 6.05 -2.19
N LEU A 63 12.65 6.84 -1.19
CA LEU A 63 11.92 6.95 0.08
C LEU A 63 10.81 7.99 0.04
N VAL A 64 10.98 9.06 -0.73
CA VAL A 64 10.04 10.19 -0.75
C VAL A 64 9.28 10.24 -2.07
N SER A 65 9.99 10.37 -3.20
CA SER A 65 9.31 10.66 -4.47
C SER A 65 8.41 9.51 -4.94
N TRP A 66 8.87 8.26 -4.81
CA TRP A 66 8.08 7.10 -5.21
C TRP A 66 7.02 6.70 -4.18
N ASN A 67 7.26 6.98 -2.90
CA ASN A 67 6.29 6.71 -1.84
C ASN A 67 5.35 7.89 -1.57
N ASN A 68 5.35 8.92 -2.41
CA ASN A 68 4.40 10.03 -2.30
C ASN A 68 3.01 9.62 -2.80
N THR A 69 2.42 8.62 -2.14
CA THR A 69 1.09 8.07 -2.42
C THR A 69 0.03 8.71 -1.52
N GLN A 70 0.35 9.81 -0.84
CA GLN A 70 -0.65 10.54 -0.06
C GLN A 70 -1.67 11.14 -1.02
N THR A 71 -2.91 10.71 -0.86
CA THR A 71 -4.08 11.26 -1.55
C THR A 71 -5.12 11.62 -0.51
N ASP A 72 -5.93 12.64 -0.78
CA ASP A 72 -7.06 13.07 0.05
C ASP A 72 -8.23 12.07 -0.01
N ALA A 73 -7.97 10.83 0.38
CA ALA A 73 -9.01 9.84 0.60
C ALA A 73 -9.61 10.05 2.00
N PRO A 74 -10.93 9.85 2.19
CA PRO A 74 -11.56 9.93 3.50
C PRO A 74 -10.98 8.86 4.44
N GLN A 75 -10.06 9.25 5.34
CA GLN A 75 -9.41 8.29 6.26
C GLN A 75 -10.31 7.88 7.43
N ASP A 76 -11.29 8.73 7.75
CA ASP A 76 -12.17 8.53 8.92
C ASP A 76 -13.45 7.75 8.61
N LYS A 77 -13.65 7.35 7.34
CA LYS A 77 -14.90 6.72 6.90
C LYS A 77 -14.69 5.28 6.43
N CYS A 78 -15.52 4.39 6.96
CA CYS A 78 -15.60 3.02 6.46
C CYS A 78 -16.38 2.97 5.13
N ILE A 79 -16.14 1.93 4.32
CA ILE A 79 -16.85 1.71 3.05
C ILE A 79 -18.38 1.73 3.23
N HIS A 80 -18.89 1.09 4.29
CA HIS A 80 -20.33 1.08 4.58
C HIS A 80 -20.90 2.48 4.87
N GLN A 81 -20.09 3.40 5.42
CA GLN A 81 -20.49 4.79 5.68
C GLN A 81 -20.53 5.60 4.38
N LEU A 82 -19.51 5.44 3.52
CA LEU A 82 -19.49 6.04 2.19
C LEU A 82 -20.68 5.55 1.34
N PHE A 83 -21.01 4.26 1.46
CA PHE A 83 -22.20 3.69 0.81
C PHE A 83 -23.49 4.32 1.36
N ALA A 84 -23.64 4.43 2.68
CA ALA A 84 -24.81 5.06 3.28
C ALA A 84 -24.97 6.53 2.86
N GLU A 85 -23.88 7.28 2.68
CA GLU A 85 -23.93 8.64 2.12
C GLU A 85 -24.40 8.64 0.67
N GLN A 86 -23.94 7.68 -0.14
CA GLN A 86 -24.40 7.53 -1.52
C GLN A 86 -25.90 7.19 -1.59
N VAL A 87 -26.40 6.34 -0.70
CA VAL A 87 -27.83 6.00 -0.59
C VAL A 87 -28.67 7.26 -0.32
N LYS A 88 -28.18 8.18 0.53
CA LYS A 88 -28.87 9.46 0.79
C LYS A 88 -28.87 10.40 -0.42
N ARG A 89 -27.81 10.37 -1.24
CA ARG A 89 -27.67 11.25 -2.41
C ARG A 89 -28.41 10.74 -3.64
N ARG A 90 -28.48 9.42 -3.83
CA ARG A 90 -28.97 8.78 -5.05
C ARG A 90 -29.78 7.52 -4.72
N SER A 91 -30.84 7.68 -3.92
CA SER A 91 -31.65 6.58 -3.39
C SER A 91 -32.22 5.65 -4.45
N ASP A 92 -32.80 6.22 -5.50
CA ASP A 92 -33.55 5.51 -6.54
C ASP A 92 -32.67 5.07 -7.72
N ASN A 93 -31.39 5.42 -7.70
CA ASN A 93 -30.45 4.98 -8.72
C ASN A 93 -30.16 3.49 -8.55
N ILE A 94 -29.99 2.80 -9.67
CA ILE A 94 -29.56 1.41 -9.71
C ILE A 94 -28.15 1.31 -9.12
N ALA A 95 -27.99 0.49 -8.09
CA ALA A 95 -26.71 0.22 -7.43
C ALA A 95 -26.04 -1.03 -7.99
N VAL A 96 -26.82 -2.06 -8.32
CA VAL A 96 -26.32 -3.35 -8.80
C VAL A 96 -27.24 -3.86 -9.90
N VAL A 97 -26.63 -4.40 -10.95
CA VAL A 97 -27.29 -5.15 -12.02
C VAL A 97 -26.67 -6.54 -12.08
N PHE A 98 -27.50 -7.58 -12.02
CA PHE A 98 -27.07 -8.96 -12.14
C PHE A 98 -28.06 -9.74 -13.03
N GLY A 99 -27.65 -10.03 -14.26
CA GLY A 99 -28.56 -10.56 -15.27
C GLY A 99 -29.73 -9.60 -15.50
N ASN A 100 -30.96 -10.09 -15.30
CA ASN A 100 -32.18 -9.29 -15.42
C ASN A 100 -32.60 -8.63 -14.09
N GLU A 101 -31.90 -8.90 -12.99
CA GLU A 101 -32.18 -8.28 -11.70
C GLU A 101 -31.47 -6.94 -11.59
N GLN A 102 -32.21 -5.92 -11.15
CA GLN A 102 -31.67 -4.60 -10.83
C GLN A 102 -32.16 -4.21 -9.45
N ILE A 103 -31.27 -3.67 -8.63
CA ILE A 103 -31.60 -3.21 -7.28
C ILE A 103 -31.08 -1.79 -7.08
N THR A 104 -31.92 -0.94 -6.48
CA THR A 104 -31.56 0.44 -6.19
C THR A 104 -30.63 0.54 -4.97
N TYR A 105 -29.97 1.68 -4.79
CA TYR A 105 -29.19 1.95 -3.58
C TYR A 105 -30.04 1.82 -2.31
N ARG A 106 -31.28 2.35 -2.34
CA ARG A 106 -32.22 2.25 -1.21
C ARG A 106 -32.52 0.79 -0.87
N ASP A 107 -32.89 -0.01 -1.86
CA ASP A 107 -33.35 -1.39 -1.63
C ASP A 107 -32.20 -2.29 -1.19
N LEU A 108 -31.01 -2.08 -1.77
CA LEU A 108 -29.79 -2.78 -1.36
C LEU A 108 -29.44 -2.45 0.10
N ASN A 109 -29.49 -1.18 0.48
CA ASN A 109 -29.24 -0.75 1.85
C ASN A 109 -30.29 -1.30 2.84
N ALA A 110 -31.56 -1.36 2.45
CA ALA A 110 -32.61 -1.93 3.30
C ALA A 110 -32.35 -3.42 3.59
N LYS A 111 -32.04 -4.22 2.56
CA LYS A 111 -31.70 -5.64 2.71
C LYS A 111 -30.43 -5.85 3.54
N ALA A 112 -29.41 -5.03 3.32
CA ALA A 112 -28.16 -5.08 4.07
C ALA A 112 -28.38 -4.77 5.56
N ASN A 113 -29.20 -3.76 5.88
CA ASN A 113 -29.56 -3.45 7.26
C ASN A 113 -30.38 -4.58 7.93
N GLN A 114 -31.31 -5.21 7.21
CA GLN A 114 -32.05 -6.36 7.74
C GLN A 114 -31.13 -7.51 8.10
N LEU A 115 -30.15 -7.83 7.24
CA LEU A 115 -29.14 -8.84 7.53
C LEU A 115 -28.28 -8.45 8.73
N ALA A 116 -27.88 -7.19 8.85
CA ALA A 116 -27.09 -6.71 9.99
C ALA A 116 -27.83 -6.91 11.32
N TYR A 117 -29.11 -6.58 11.38
CA TYR A 117 -29.93 -6.80 12.58
C TYR A 117 -30.09 -8.29 12.90
N TYR A 118 -30.26 -9.13 11.89
CA TYR A 118 -30.34 -10.57 12.08
C TYR A 118 -29.03 -11.15 12.66
N LEU A 119 -27.88 -10.77 12.10
CA LEU A 119 -26.57 -11.20 12.62
C LEU A 119 -26.34 -10.71 14.05
N GLN A 120 -26.72 -9.48 14.37
CA GLN A 120 -26.66 -8.96 15.74
C GLN A 120 -27.53 -9.78 16.70
N SER A 121 -28.73 -10.20 16.26
CA SER A 121 -29.59 -11.07 17.08
C SER A 121 -28.99 -12.45 17.35
N LEU A 122 -28.07 -12.90 16.49
CA LEU A 122 -27.31 -14.14 16.65
C LEU A 122 -26.02 -13.95 17.50
N GLY A 123 -25.79 -12.75 18.05
CA GLY A 123 -24.62 -12.44 18.85
C GLY A 123 -23.38 -12.05 18.06
N VAL A 124 -23.50 -11.78 16.75
CA VAL A 124 -22.39 -11.28 15.95
C VAL A 124 -22.08 -9.84 16.35
N GLY A 125 -20.88 -9.64 16.87
CA GLY A 125 -20.32 -8.35 17.24
C GLY A 125 -19.04 -8.03 16.46
N PRO A 126 -18.34 -6.95 16.84
CA PRO A 126 -17.00 -6.67 16.32
C PRO A 126 -16.04 -7.84 16.40
N GLU A 127 -15.17 -7.93 15.40
CA GLU A 127 -14.09 -8.92 15.31
C GLU A 127 -14.58 -10.39 15.22
N VAL A 128 -15.90 -10.60 15.13
CA VAL A 128 -16.49 -11.92 14.89
C VAL A 128 -16.48 -12.22 13.39
N ILE A 129 -15.81 -13.31 13.02
CA ILE A 129 -15.71 -13.73 11.62
C ILE A 129 -17.01 -14.38 11.18
N VAL A 130 -17.63 -13.83 10.14
CA VAL A 130 -18.83 -14.40 9.49
C VAL A 130 -18.46 -14.93 8.10
N GLY A 131 -18.67 -16.23 7.88
CA GLY A 131 -18.47 -16.85 6.58
C GLY A 131 -19.63 -16.59 5.62
N ILE A 132 -19.33 -16.17 4.39
CA ILE A 132 -20.32 -16.01 3.32
C ILE A 132 -20.13 -17.14 2.29
N CYS A 133 -21.04 -18.11 2.28
CA CYS A 133 -21.04 -19.21 1.32
C CYS A 133 -22.28 -19.10 0.41
N ILE A 134 -22.18 -18.24 -0.60
CA ILE A 134 -23.27 -17.96 -1.55
C ILE A 134 -22.63 -17.80 -2.93
N GLU A 135 -23.27 -18.34 -3.96
CA GLU A 135 -22.87 -18.10 -5.35
C GLU A 135 -23.04 -16.62 -5.76
N ARG A 136 -22.36 -16.23 -6.83
CA ARG A 136 -22.39 -14.85 -7.36
C ARG A 136 -23.83 -14.43 -7.66
N SER A 137 -24.33 -13.48 -6.89
CA SER A 137 -25.72 -13.01 -6.93
C SER A 137 -25.88 -11.67 -6.21
N VAL A 138 -27.04 -11.02 -6.34
CA VAL A 138 -27.37 -9.80 -5.56
C VAL A 138 -27.28 -10.07 -4.05
N LYS A 139 -27.65 -11.28 -3.59
CA LYS A 139 -27.58 -11.68 -2.18
C LYS A 139 -26.14 -11.69 -1.64
N MET A 140 -25.17 -12.05 -2.47
CA MET A 140 -23.75 -11.98 -2.10
C MET A 140 -23.35 -10.53 -1.79
N LEU A 141 -23.76 -9.57 -2.62
CA LEU A 141 -23.47 -8.16 -2.39
C LEU A 141 -24.17 -7.59 -1.15
N VAL A 142 -25.40 -8.05 -0.86
CA VAL A 142 -26.07 -7.75 0.41
C VAL A 142 -25.23 -8.22 1.60
N GLY A 143 -24.66 -9.42 1.53
CA GLY A 143 -23.77 -9.96 2.57
C GLY A 143 -22.48 -9.16 2.72
N LEU A 144 -21.86 -8.75 1.61
CA LEU A 144 -20.60 -8.00 1.62
C LEU A 144 -20.75 -6.56 2.13
N ILE A 145 -21.86 -5.90 1.78
CA ILE A 145 -22.10 -4.49 2.13
C ILE A 145 -22.87 -4.33 3.44
N CYS A 146 -23.27 -5.44 4.05
CA CYS A 146 -23.93 -5.50 5.34
C CYS A 146 -23.17 -4.61 6.33
N PRO A 147 -23.77 -3.50 6.81
CA PRO A 147 -23.07 -2.59 7.68
C PRO A 147 -22.79 -3.29 9.00
N GLU A 148 -21.52 -3.61 9.25
CA GLU A 148 -21.06 -3.81 10.61
C GLU A 148 -21.19 -2.48 11.33
N LYS A 149 -22.30 -2.33 12.06
CA LYS A 149 -22.42 -1.25 13.03
C LYS A 149 -21.48 -1.55 14.20
N ASN A 150 -20.18 -1.39 13.99
CA ASN A 150 -19.27 -1.29 15.12
C ASN A 150 -18.24 -0.18 14.96
N LYS A 151 -18.18 0.64 16.01
CA LYS A 151 -17.25 1.72 16.24
C LYS A 151 -15.83 1.16 16.34
N PHE A 152 -15.14 1.03 15.21
CA PHE A 152 -13.69 0.91 15.16
C PHE A 152 -13.11 2.11 14.42
N SER A 153 -13.16 3.26 15.09
CA SER A 153 -12.15 4.28 14.89
C SER A 153 -11.38 4.39 16.19
N ARG A 154 -10.15 3.85 16.15
CA ARG A 154 -9.00 3.95 17.07
C ARG A 154 -8.49 2.62 17.62
N SER A 155 -7.68 1.96 16.80
CA SER A 155 -6.45 1.29 17.25
C SER A 155 -5.63 0.79 16.06
N VAL A 156 -5.24 1.69 15.15
CA VAL A 156 -3.97 1.50 14.43
C VAL A 156 -2.87 1.88 15.43
N SER A 157 -2.60 0.99 16.38
CA SER A 157 -1.31 1.00 17.07
C SER A 157 -0.38 0.16 16.22
N MET A 158 0.37 0.86 15.36
CA MET A 158 1.59 0.33 14.78
C MET A 158 2.47 -0.17 15.92
N ARG A 159 2.47 -1.50 16.17
CA ARG A 159 3.66 -2.15 16.70
C ARG A 159 4.70 -2.13 15.60
N SER A 160 5.40 -1.00 15.52
CA SER A 160 6.74 -0.96 14.95
C SER A 160 7.64 -1.72 15.90
N SER A 161 7.94 -2.98 15.55
CA SER A 161 9.12 -3.66 16.07
C SER A 161 10.36 -2.84 15.72
N ARG A 162 10.94 -2.19 16.73
CA ARG A 162 12.39 -2.14 16.97
C ARG A 162 12.63 -2.11 18.47
#